data_AF-A0AAE8QK30-F1
#
_entry.id   AF-A0AAE8QK30-F1
#
_cell.length_a   1.000
_cell.length_b   1.000
_cell.length_c   1.000
_cell.angle_alpha   90.00
_cell.angle_beta   90.00
_cell.angle_gamma   90.00
#
_symmetry.space_group_name_H-M   'P 1'
#
loop_
_entity.id
_entity.type
_entity.pdbx_description
1 polymer ?
#
loop_
_entity_poly.entity_id
_entity_poly.type
_entity_poly.pdbx_seq_one_letter_code
_entity_poly.pdbx_strand_id
1 'polypeptide(L)'
;MKTGSITDTTTQISLKDIRDYIAKNHHQPLTIKHLALISGLSSSYFGEAFKKAFGQSATDYLTALRIGHAKQLLRDTDLLLREIARKVGYSDEFYFSRKFKKEVGISPSAYSKMARQRISTFSVSATGNLLALGIIPVAAPLNAKWSPYYYNHYQEKIPVHVNIFDTESEDNFKKLASVKPDIHIFQEEPSLSMLNWLQTIGIKSVFIQAKDWRTQLREIAVAVKKQSVGEHFIQTYEQKVLQARLEINQVAENDTFAVLRLCGDQLFMYCNKGIQDVLYTDLQLRSVDAHQQTYNEHITLDQLVNIDPDRLLFIICPDSPTRNYWLTLQYLDRWKELRAVKNGHVYVLPSNPWFEYSAIAISRMLDEMLLMLTGKNPNPFPVPVHGNVSDSDL
;
A
#
# COMPACT_ATOMS: atom_id res chain seq x y z
N MET A 1 70.37 -20.54 -23.13
CA MET A 1 69.31 -21.20 -22.32
C MET A 1 68.57 -20.13 -21.53
N LYS A 2 67.25 -20.30 -21.35
CA LYS A 2 66.24 -19.36 -20.81
C LYS A 2 65.62 -18.39 -21.81
N THR A 3 64.74 -18.92 -22.65
CA THR A 3 63.57 -18.21 -23.20
C THR A 3 62.55 -18.05 -22.09
N GLY A 4 62.22 -16.81 -21.73
CA GLY A 4 61.16 -16.49 -20.78
C GLY A 4 59.78 -16.71 -21.41
N SER A 5 58.96 -17.54 -20.77
CA SER A 5 57.54 -17.68 -21.07
C SER A 5 56.78 -16.58 -20.34
N ILE A 6 56.15 -15.70 -21.12
CA ILE A 6 55.17 -14.72 -20.64
C ILE A 6 53.85 -15.47 -20.54
N THR A 7 53.42 -15.80 -19.32
CA THR A 7 52.03 -16.23 -19.06
C THR A 7 51.20 -15.00 -18.74
N ASP A 8 50.48 -14.54 -19.76
CA ASP A 8 49.44 -13.52 -19.68
C ASP A 8 48.34 -14.02 -18.73
N THR A 9 48.14 -13.33 -17.60
CA THR A 9 47.14 -13.72 -16.59
C THR A 9 45.81 -13.08 -16.96
N THR A 10 45.05 -13.73 -17.83
CA THR A 10 43.68 -13.31 -18.16
C THR A 10 42.79 -13.46 -16.92
N THR A 11 42.39 -12.34 -16.32
CA THR A 11 41.45 -12.31 -15.19
C THR A 11 40.13 -13.00 -15.58
N GLN A 12 39.90 -14.22 -15.08
CA GLN A 12 38.63 -14.92 -15.28
C GLN A 12 37.51 -14.18 -14.55
N ILE A 13 36.57 -13.62 -15.30
CA ILE A 13 35.38 -12.94 -14.77
C ILE A 13 34.45 -13.98 -14.14
N SER A 14 34.03 -13.76 -12.89
CA SER A 14 33.21 -14.73 -12.17
C SER A 14 31.80 -14.85 -12.76
N LEU A 15 31.12 -15.97 -12.53
CA LEU A 15 29.72 -16.14 -12.96
C LEU A 15 28.77 -15.09 -12.36
N LYS A 16 29.09 -14.55 -11.17
CA LYS A 16 28.34 -13.46 -10.54
C LYS A 16 28.51 -12.16 -11.33
N ASP A 17 29.74 -11.84 -11.71
CA ASP A 17 30.04 -10.64 -12.52
C ASP A 17 29.40 -10.74 -13.91
N ILE A 18 29.38 -11.94 -14.52
CA ILE A 18 28.65 -12.17 -15.77
C ILE A 18 27.15 -11.94 -15.59
N ARG A 19 26.56 -12.42 -14.49
CA ARG A 19 25.14 -12.18 -14.19
C ARG A 19 24.84 -10.68 -14.07
N ASP A 20 25.69 -9.93 -13.37
CA ASP A 20 25.55 -8.49 -13.20
C ASP A 20 25.78 -7.74 -14.54
N TYR A 21 26.69 -8.24 -15.39
CA TYR A 21 26.89 -7.75 -16.75
C TYR A 21 25.63 -7.96 -17.62
N ILE A 22 25.00 -9.13 -17.55
CA ILE A 22 23.72 -9.39 -18.23
C ILE A 22 22.64 -8.42 -17.73
N ALA A 23 22.55 -8.20 -16.41
CA ALA A 23 21.58 -7.27 -15.83
C ALA A 23 21.75 -5.84 -16.37
N LYS A 24 22.99 -5.34 -16.47
CA LYS A 24 23.29 -4.00 -17.01
C LYS A 24 23.09 -3.90 -18.53
N ASN A 25 23.35 -4.97 -19.27
CA ASN A 25 23.42 -4.96 -20.73
C ASN A 25 22.29 -5.75 -21.41
N HIS A 26 21.21 -6.08 -20.71
CA HIS A 26 20.14 -6.93 -21.24
C HIS A 26 19.48 -6.39 -22.53
N HIS A 27 19.53 -5.07 -22.75
CA HIS A 27 19.02 -4.41 -23.95
C HIS A 27 19.90 -4.63 -25.21
N GLN A 28 21.12 -5.12 -25.04
CA GLN A 28 22.06 -5.40 -26.15
C GLN A 28 21.85 -6.81 -26.71
N PRO A 29 22.29 -7.10 -27.95
CA PRO A 29 22.22 -8.44 -28.55
C PRO A 29 23.23 -9.41 -27.92
N LEU A 30 22.97 -9.83 -26.68
CA LEU A 30 23.78 -10.78 -25.94
C LEU A 30 23.56 -12.21 -26.44
N THR A 31 24.64 -12.95 -26.68
CA THR A 31 24.62 -14.37 -27.03
C THR A 31 25.37 -15.20 -26.01
N ILE A 32 25.01 -16.48 -25.87
CA ILE A 32 25.73 -17.41 -24.99
C ILE A 32 27.20 -17.53 -25.40
N LYS A 33 27.50 -17.50 -26.70
CA LYS A 33 28.89 -17.50 -27.20
C LYS A 33 29.67 -16.28 -26.69
N HIS A 34 29.06 -15.11 -26.70
CA HIS A 34 29.69 -13.89 -26.19
C HIS A 34 29.90 -13.94 -24.68
N LEU A 35 28.90 -14.38 -23.91
CA LEU A 35 29.01 -14.51 -22.44
C LEU A 35 30.05 -15.56 -22.01
N ALA A 36 30.14 -16.67 -22.77
CA ALA A 36 31.14 -17.70 -22.56
C ALA A 36 32.55 -17.17 -22.86
N LEU A 37 32.71 -16.40 -23.94
CA LEU A 37 33.98 -15.75 -24.28
C LEU A 37 34.46 -14.80 -23.18
N ILE A 38 33.55 -13.95 -22.65
CA ILE A 38 33.88 -13.00 -21.57
C ILE A 38 34.29 -13.74 -20.27
N SER A 39 33.69 -14.89 -20.00
CA SER A 39 34.03 -15.70 -18.82
C SER A 39 35.26 -16.60 -19.01
N GLY A 40 35.85 -16.65 -20.22
CA GLY A 40 36.94 -17.57 -20.54
C GLY A 40 36.52 -19.03 -20.57
N LEU A 41 35.23 -19.32 -20.76
CA LEU A 41 34.67 -20.67 -20.77
C LEU A 41 34.21 -21.08 -22.17
N SER A 42 34.16 -22.38 -22.43
CA SER A 42 33.44 -22.89 -23.60
C SER A 42 31.94 -22.66 -23.44
N SER A 43 31.19 -22.48 -24.53
CA SER A 43 29.75 -22.19 -24.46
C SER A 43 28.94 -23.28 -23.76
N SER A 44 29.34 -24.55 -23.93
CA SER A 44 28.67 -25.68 -23.26
C SER A 44 28.93 -25.65 -21.76
N TYR A 45 30.19 -25.49 -21.35
CA TYR A 45 30.56 -25.44 -19.94
C TYR A 45 29.96 -24.22 -19.23
N PHE A 46 29.96 -23.05 -19.89
CA PHE A 46 29.32 -21.84 -19.38
C PHE A 46 27.82 -22.06 -19.09
N GLY A 47 27.09 -22.66 -20.03
CA GLY A 47 25.66 -22.90 -19.88
C GLY A 47 25.33 -23.78 -18.67
N GLU A 48 26.07 -24.88 -18.50
CA GLU A 48 25.93 -25.79 -17.37
C GLU A 48 26.32 -25.11 -16.05
N ALA A 49 27.47 -24.43 -16.02
CA ALA A 49 27.97 -23.76 -14.83
C ALA A 49 27.03 -22.64 -14.36
N PHE A 50 26.51 -21.82 -15.28
CA PHE A 50 25.56 -20.76 -14.97
C PHE A 50 24.25 -21.33 -14.40
N LYS A 51 23.69 -22.37 -15.03
CA LYS A 51 22.46 -23.02 -14.56
C LYS A 51 22.63 -23.67 -13.19
N LYS A 52 23.77 -24.32 -12.95
CA LYS A 52 24.11 -24.91 -11.65
C LYS A 52 24.25 -23.84 -10.57
N ALA A 53 24.85 -22.69 -10.88
CA ALA A 53 25.08 -21.62 -9.92
C ALA A 53 23.80 -20.82 -9.56
N PHE A 54 22.89 -20.62 -10.50
CA PHE A 54 21.74 -19.70 -10.33
C PHE A 54 20.36 -20.34 -10.48
N GLY A 55 20.30 -21.66 -10.69
CA GLY A 55 19.04 -22.40 -10.84
C GLY A 55 18.31 -22.20 -12.17
N GLN A 56 18.83 -21.36 -13.07
CA GLN A 56 18.22 -21.04 -14.37
C GLN A 56 19.29 -20.81 -15.45
N SER A 57 18.96 -21.01 -16.72
CA SER A 57 19.91 -20.75 -17.80
C SER A 57 20.17 -19.24 -17.98
N ALA A 58 21.33 -18.88 -18.54
CA ALA A 58 21.63 -17.47 -18.85
C ALA A 58 20.64 -16.86 -19.85
N THR A 59 20.11 -17.68 -20.78
CA THR A 59 19.10 -17.25 -21.76
C THR A 59 17.75 -16.97 -21.09
N ASP A 60 17.36 -17.79 -20.11
CA ASP A 60 16.12 -17.58 -19.34
C ASP A 60 16.26 -16.37 -18.42
N TYR A 61 17.42 -16.20 -17.78
CA TYR A 61 17.71 -15.02 -16.97
C TYR A 61 17.66 -13.72 -17.79
N LEU A 62 18.31 -13.70 -18.96
CA LEU A 62 18.23 -12.57 -19.91
C LEU A 62 16.79 -12.32 -20.34
N THR A 63 16.03 -13.38 -20.66
CA THR A 63 14.61 -13.27 -21.02
C THR A 63 13.83 -12.60 -19.89
N ALA A 64 13.99 -13.06 -18.64
CA ALA A 64 13.27 -12.52 -17.48
C ALA A 64 13.55 -11.02 -17.28
N LEU A 65 14.81 -10.60 -17.41
CA LEU A 65 15.20 -9.19 -17.34
C LEU A 65 14.52 -8.35 -18.43
N ARG A 66 14.57 -8.82 -19.69
CA ARG A 66 13.95 -8.12 -20.82
C ARG A 66 12.44 -8.02 -20.69
N ILE A 67 11.78 -9.09 -20.25
CA ILE A 67 10.33 -9.10 -20.02
C ILE A 67 9.97 -8.19 -18.85
N GLY A 68 10.75 -8.20 -17.77
CA GLY A 68 10.57 -7.30 -16.63
C GLY A 68 10.62 -5.82 -17.05
N HIS A 69 11.66 -5.44 -17.79
CA HIS A 69 11.80 -4.08 -18.32
C HIS A 69 10.68 -3.74 -19.33
N ALA A 70 10.29 -4.68 -20.18
CA ALA A 70 9.18 -4.46 -21.11
C ALA A 70 7.84 -4.20 -20.39
N LYS A 71 7.55 -4.92 -19.30
CA LYS A 71 6.36 -4.68 -18.48
C LYS A 71 6.34 -3.26 -17.91
N GLN A 72 7.49 -2.74 -17.47
CA GLN A 72 7.62 -1.36 -17.00
C GLN A 72 7.31 -0.38 -18.14
N LEU A 73 7.97 -0.51 -19.30
CA LEU A 73 7.74 0.37 -20.44
C LEU A 73 6.29 0.34 -20.95
N LEU A 74 5.66 -0.83 -21.01
CA LEU A 74 4.27 -0.98 -21.42
C LEU A 74 3.27 -0.29 -20.48
N ARG A 75 3.60 -0.22 -19.19
CA ARG A 75 2.80 0.44 -18.15
C ARG A 75 3.05 1.95 -18.12
N ASP A 76 4.32 2.36 -18.20
CA ASP A 76 4.76 3.69 -17.80
C ASP A 76 4.94 4.67 -18.99
N THR A 77 4.87 4.19 -20.24
CA THR A 77 5.11 5.00 -21.45
C THR A 77 4.07 4.73 -22.52
N ASP A 78 3.85 5.66 -23.46
CA ASP A 78 3.02 5.46 -24.66
C ASP A 78 3.80 4.99 -25.89
N LEU A 79 5.01 4.43 -25.69
CA LEU A 79 5.84 3.93 -26.78
C LEU A 79 5.14 2.86 -27.62
N LEU A 80 5.41 2.87 -28.91
CA LEU A 80 4.96 1.83 -29.83
C LEU A 80 5.62 0.49 -29.49
N LEU A 81 4.92 -0.60 -29.76
CA LEU A 81 5.39 -1.95 -29.44
C LEU A 81 6.79 -2.24 -30.02
N ARG A 82 7.04 -1.76 -31.25
CA ARG A 82 8.34 -1.82 -31.93
C ARG A 82 9.46 -1.14 -31.16
N GLU A 83 9.19 0.01 -30.57
CA GLU A 83 10.17 0.79 -29.82
C GLU A 83 10.49 0.10 -28.49
N ILE A 84 9.46 -0.44 -27.82
CA ILE A 84 9.63 -1.24 -26.61
C ILE A 84 10.48 -2.47 -26.90
N ALA A 85 10.17 -3.21 -27.97
CA ALA A 85 10.93 -4.38 -28.39
C ALA A 85 12.42 -4.04 -28.56
N ARG A 86 12.73 -2.95 -29.27
CA ARG A 86 14.12 -2.48 -29.45
C ARG A 86 14.79 -2.09 -28.15
N LYS A 87 14.12 -1.31 -27.29
CA LYS A 87 14.66 -0.86 -26.00
C LYS A 87 15.00 -2.01 -25.05
N VAL A 88 14.28 -3.13 -25.16
CA VAL A 88 14.55 -4.33 -24.35
C VAL A 88 15.37 -5.39 -25.08
N GLY A 89 15.94 -5.08 -26.25
CA GLY A 89 16.91 -5.93 -26.95
C GLY A 89 16.33 -6.98 -27.90
N TYR A 90 15.09 -6.80 -28.38
CA TYR A 90 14.51 -7.56 -29.49
C TYR A 90 14.48 -6.72 -30.77
N SER A 91 14.98 -7.27 -31.86
CA SER A 91 14.97 -6.63 -33.19
C SER A 91 13.61 -6.73 -33.90
N ASP A 92 12.88 -7.82 -33.64
CA ASP A 92 11.57 -8.12 -34.23
C ASP A 92 10.45 -8.01 -33.16
N GLU A 93 9.50 -7.11 -33.40
CA GLU A 93 8.35 -6.88 -32.52
C GLU A 93 7.37 -8.06 -32.48
N PHE A 94 7.25 -8.83 -33.57
CA PHE A 94 6.40 -10.01 -33.63
C PHE A 94 6.99 -11.16 -32.82
N TYR A 95 8.30 -11.37 -32.93
CA TYR A 95 9.02 -12.31 -32.06
C TYR A 95 8.89 -11.91 -30.59
N PHE A 96 9.14 -10.63 -30.28
CA PHE A 96 8.94 -10.10 -28.93
C PHE A 96 7.52 -10.34 -28.43
N SER A 97 6.49 -10.05 -29.23
CA SER A 97 5.09 -10.23 -28.85
C SER A 97 4.74 -11.68 -28.52
N ARG A 98 5.20 -12.64 -29.34
CA ARG A 98 5.03 -14.08 -29.06
C ARG A 98 5.77 -14.50 -27.80
N LYS A 99 7.01 -14.06 -27.64
CA LYS A 99 7.84 -14.37 -26.46
C LYS A 99 7.22 -13.79 -25.20
N PHE A 100 6.81 -12.52 -25.21
CA PHE A 100 6.10 -11.88 -24.11
C PHE A 100 4.82 -12.61 -23.75
N LYS A 101 3.98 -12.96 -24.74
CA LYS A 101 2.75 -13.73 -24.49
C LYS A 101 3.05 -15.10 -23.87
N LYS A 102 4.12 -15.77 -24.29
CA LYS A 102 4.56 -17.04 -23.68
C LYS A 102 4.96 -16.87 -22.21
N GLU A 103 5.74 -15.83 -21.89
CA GLU A 103 6.25 -15.61 -20.53
C GLU A 103 5.21 -14.98 -19.59
N VAL A 104 4.24 -14.22 -20.12
CA VAL A 104 3.28 -13.42 -19.33
C VAL A 104 1.85 -13.96 -19.40
N GLY A 105 1.54 -14.82 -20.37
CA GLY A 105 0.20 -15.38 -20.61
C GLY A 105 -0.71 -14.52 -21.50
N ILE A 106 -0.42 -13.23 -21.65
CA ILE A 106 -1.20 -12.28 -22.47
C ILE A 106 -0.31 -11.47 -23.41
N SER A 107 -0.86 -10.95 -24.51
CA SER A 107 -0.09 -10.15 -25.47
C SER A 107 0.38 -8.82 -24.86
N PRO A 108 1.47 -8.21 -25.37
CA PRO A 108 1.93 -6.90 -24.91
C PRO A 108 0.84 -5.81 -24.95
N SER A 109 0.02 -5.77 -26.02
CA SER A 109 -1.05 -4.78 -26.15
C SER A 109 -2.16 -4.99 -25.11
N ALA A 110 -2.53 -6.25 -24.85
CA ALA A 110 -3.49 -6.56 -23.79
C ALA A 110 -2.92 -6.22 -22.40
N TYR A 111 -1.63 -6.48 -22.18
CA TYR A 111 -0.92 -6.11 -20.96
C TYR A 111 -0.89 -4.60 -20.78
N SER A 112 -0.51 -3.84 -21.81
CA SER A 112 -0.51 -2.37 -21.79
C SER A 112 -1.89 -1.80 -21.50
N LYS A 113 -2.94 -2.29 -22.19
CA LYS A 113 -4.33 -1.87 -21.92
C LYS A 113 -4.76 -2.16 -20.47
N MET A 114 -4.41 -3.33 -19.94
CA MET A 114 -4.67 -3.67 -18.53
C MET A 114 -3.87 -2.80 -17.56
N ALA A 115 -2.60 -2.55 -17.86
CA ALA A 115 -1.70 -1.78 -17.03
C ALA A 115 -2.02 -0.29 -17.03
N ARG A 116 -2.69 0.21 -18.09
CA ARG A 116 -3.13 1.60 -18.26
C ARG A 116 -4.62 1.81 -17.98
N GLN A 117 -5.31 0.85 -17.34
CA GLN A 117 -6.71 1.03 -17.00
C GLN A 117 -6.88 2.30 -16.16
N ARG A 118 -7.69 3.22 -16.66
CA ARG A 118 -8.01 4.48 -16.01
C ARG A 118 -9.11 4.21 -15.00
N ILE A 119 -8.75 4.10 -13.74
CA ILE A 119 -9.69 3.74 -12.69
C ILE A 119 -10.07 4.99 -11.90
N SER A 120 -11.35 5.12 -11.59
CA SER A 120 -11.89 6.19 -10.77
C SER A 120 -12.67 5.64 -9.58
N THR A 121 -12.79 6.44 -8.52
CA THR A 121 -13.66 6.15 -7.39
C THR A 121 -13.99 7.44 -6.64
N PHE A 122 -15.14 7.51 -5.98
CA PHE A 122 -15.49 8.61 -5.09
C PHE A 122 -15.34 8.24 -3.60
N SER A 123 -14.85 7.04 -3.30
CA SER A 123 -14.63 6.57 -1.94
C SER A 123 -13.16 6.69 -1.52
N VAL A 124 -12.93 7.26 -0.34
CA VAL A 124 -11.59 7.33 0.27
C VAL A 124 -11.08 5.91 0.55
N SER A 125 -11.96 5.01 1.02
CA SER A 125 -11.63 3.61 1.25
C SER A 125 -11.19 2.88 -0.03
N ALA A 126 -11.93 3.03 -1.12
CA ALA A 126 -11.55 2.46 -2.41
C ALA A 126 -10.25 3.07 -2.95
N THR A 127 -10.00 4.36 -2.67
CA THR A 127 -8.72 5.02 -3.01
C THR A 127 -7.55 4.33 -2.31
N GLY A 128 -7.64 4.10 -1.00
CA GLY A 128 -6.63 3.36 -0.25
C GLY A 128 -6.40 1.95 -0.78
N ASN A 129 -7.47 1.22 -1.12
CA ASN A 129 -7.36 -0.13 -1.70
C ASN A 129 -6.68 -0.13 -3.09
N LEU A 130 -6.99 0.84 -3.95
CA LEU A 130 -6.35 0.98 -5.26
C LEU A 130 -4.86 1.28 -5.12
N LEU A 131 -4.49 2.16 -4.20
CA LEU A 131 -3.09 2.49 -3.91
C LEU A 131 -2.32 1.29 -3.36
N ALA A 132 -2.93 0.44 -2.52
CA ALA A 132 -2.34 -0.83 -2.09
C ALA A 132 -2.05 -1.79 -3.25
N LEU A 133 -2.83 -1.71 -4.34
CA LEU A 133 -2.61 -2.48 -5.57
C LEU A 133 -1.60 -1.83 -6.53
N GLY A 134 -0.98 -0.72 -6.12
CA GLY A 134 -0.06 0.06 -6.95
C GLY A 134 -0.77 0.76 -8.12
N ILE A 135 -2.05 1.09 -7.95
CA ILE A 135 -2.86 1.81 -8.94
C ILE A 135 -3.14 3.22 -8.41
N ILE A 136 -2.71 4.24 -9.15
CA ILE A 136 -3.09 5.62 -8.90
C ILE A 136 -4.38 5.89 -9.69
N PRO A 137 -5.51 6.18 -9.02
CA PRO A 137 -6.75 6.47 -9.72
C PRO A 137 -6.65 7.79 -10.51
N VAL A 138 -7.34 7.87 -11.65
CA VAL A 138 -7.41 9.10 -12.46
C VAL A 138 -8.35 10.14 -11.87
N ALA A 139 -9.28 9.71 -11.02
CA ALA A 139 -10.15 10.56 -10.22
C ALA A 139 -10.41 9.90 -8.86
N ALA A 140 -10.17 10.65 -7.78
CA ALA A 140 -10.39 10.19 -6.40
C ALA A 140 -10.70 11.35 -5.45
N PRO A 141 -11.33 11.08 -4.30
CA PRO A 141 -11.54 12.06 -3.25
C PRO A 141 -10.21 12.44 -2.58
N LEU A 142 -9.82 13.69 -2.71
CA LEU A 142 -8.62 14.26 -2.10
C LEU A 142 -9.00 15.54 -1.37
N ASN A 143 -8.76 15.56 -0.07
CA ASN A 143 -9.05 16.71 0.77
C ASN A 143 -7.96 16.86 1.83
N ALA A 144 -7.36 18.05 1.91
CA ALA A 144 -6.27 18.33 2.84
C ALA A 144 -6.64 18.09 4.31
N LYS A 145 -7.91 18.23 4.68
CA LYS A 145 -8.40 18.00 6.05
C LYS A 145 -8.80 16.54 6.29
N TRP A 146 -9.53 15.91 5.36
CA TRP A 146 -10.16 14.61 5.59
C TRP A 146 -9.35 13.41 5.08
N SER A 147 -8.52 13.60 4.07
CA SER A 147 -7.60 12.58 3.55
C SER A 147 -6.17 13.12 3.42
N PRO A 148 -5.58 13.69 4.50
CA PRO A 148 -4.30 14.40 4.47
C PRO A 148 -3.16 13.53 3.94
N TYR A 149 -3.14 12.23 4.29
CA TYR A 149 -2.15 11.30 3.77
C TYR A 149 -2.20 11.21 2.25
N TYR A 150 -3.37 10.98 1.65
CA TYR A 150 -3.46 10.90 0.20
C TYR A 150 -3.23 12.25 -0.47
N TYR A 151 -3.74 13.32 0.12
CA TYR A 151 -3.53 14.68 -0.38
C TYR A 151 -2.03 14.98 -0.50
N ASN A 152 -1.27 14.80 0.59
CA ASN A 152 0.15 15.14 0.61
C ASN A 152 1.00 14.30 -0.35
N HIS A 153 0.66 13.02 -0.58
CA HIS A 153 1.49 12.10 -1.37
C HIS A 153 1.07 11.95 -2.84
N TYR A 154 -0.19 12.29 -3.16
CA TYR A 154 -0.80 11.98 -4.44
C TYR A 154 -1.57 13.14 -5.09
N GLN A 155 -1.66 14.33 -4.48
CA GLN A 155 -2.36 15.48 -5.09
C GLN A 155 -1.87 15.81 -6.52
N GLU A 156 -0.56 15.71 -6.78
CA GLU A 156 0.03 15.95 -8.10
C GLU A 156 -0.11 14.76 -9.07
N LYS A 157 -0.33 13.56 -8.51
CA LYS A 157 -0.36 12.29 -9.27
C LYS A 157 -1.77 11.89 -9.68
N ILE A 158 -2.78 12.26 -8.88
CA ILE A 158 -4.19 12.03 -9.17
C ILE A 158 -4.71 13.27 -9.91
N PRO A 159 -5.00 13.17 -11.22
CA PRO A 159 -5.30 14.35 -12.03
C PRO A 159 -6.59 15.08 -11.66
N VAL A 160 -7.60 14.35 -11.17
CA VAL A 160 -8.91 14.91 -10.84
C VAL A 160 -9.28 14.64 -9.38
N HIS A 161 -9.55 15.70 -8.64
CA HIS A 161 -9.95 15.64 -7.24
C HIS A 161 -11.46 15.85 -7.16
N VAL A 162 -12.17 14.85 -6.65
CA VAL A 162 -13.63 14.91 -6.49
C VAL A 162 -14.03 15.33 -5.09
N ASN A 163 -15.18 15.96 -4.98
CA ASN A 163 -15.75 16.36 -3.70
C ASN A 163 -16.27 15.11 -2.95
N ILE A 164 -15.85 14.95 -1.69
CA ILE A 164 -16.28 13.88 -0.79
C ILE A 164 -17.70 14.05 -0.24
N PHE A 165 -18.20 15.27 -0.15
CA PHE A 165 -19.47 15.58 0.52
C PHE A 165 -20.68 15.46 -0.41
N ASP A 166 -20.43 15.58 -1.71
CA ASP A 166 -21.48 15.47 -2.74
C ASP A 166 -20.92 14.72 -3.95
N THR A 167 -20.94 13.40 -3.84
CA THR A 167 -20.39 12.47 -4.82
C THR A 167 -21.14 12.51 -6.15
N GLU A 168 -22.42 12.87 -6.14
CA GLU A 168 -23.29 12.95 -7.33
C GLU A 168 -23.51 14.39 -7.85
N SER A 169 -22.72 15.34 -7.38
CA SER A 169 -22.72 16.71 -7.91
C SER A 169 -22.43 16.76 -9.42
N GLU A 170 -23.05 17.72 -10.10
CA GLU A 170 -22.75 17.98 -11.52
C GLU A 170 -21.25 18.25 -11.77
N ASP A 171 -20.56 18.88 -10.81
CA ASP A 171 -19.12 19.14 -10.88
C ASP A 171 -18.32 17.84 -10.91
N ASN A 172 -18.62 16.89 -10.02
CA ASN A 172 -17.98 15.58 -10.02
C ASN A 172 -18.23 14.82 -11.34
N PHE A 173 -19.44 14.91 -11.90
CA PHE A 173 -19.76 14.28 -13.19
C PHE A 173 -18.95 14.90 -14.34
N LYS A 174 -18.88 16.23 -14.42
CA LYS A 174 -18.06 16.95 -15.42
C LYS A 174 -16.58 16.59 -15.30
N LYS A 175 -16.06 16.58 -14.08
CA LYS A 175 -14.69 16.17 -13.75
C LYS A 175 -14.40 14.75 -14.22
N LEU A 176 -15.28 13.80 -13.90
CA LEU A 176 -15.10 12.40 -14.30
C LEU A 176 -15.14 12.23 -15.82
N ALA A 177 -16.07 12.89 -16.50
CA ALA A 177 -16.17 12.86 -17.96
C ALA A 177 -14.89 13.40 -18.63
N SER A 178 -14.23 14.40 -18.04
CA SER A 178 -12.99 14.99 -18.56
C SER A 178 -11.82 14.00 -18.59
N VAL A 179 -11.80 13.02 -17.67
CA VAL A 179 -10.72 12.03 -17.56
C VAL A 179 -11.06 10.67 -18.13
N LYS A 180 -12.27 10.43 -18.65
CA LYS A 180 -12.63 9.21 -19.40
C LYS A 180 -12.11 7.91 -18.74
N PRO A 181 -12.52 7.60 -17.50
CA PRO A 181 -12.08 6.37 -16.85
C PRO A 181 -12.66 5.14 -17.58
N ASP A 182 -11.97 4.01 -17.53
CA ASP A 182 -12.47 2.72 -18.02
C ASP A 182 -13.38 2.06 -16.99
N ILE A 183 -13.09 2.28 -15.70
CA ILE A 183 -13.75 1.64 -14.56
C ILE A 183 -14.05 2.69 -13.48
N HIS A 184 -15.24 2.62 -12.90
CA HIS A 184 -15.57 3.30 -11.65
C HIS A 184 -15.84 2.29 -10.54
N ILE A 185 -15.16 2.43 -9.40
CA ILE A 185 -15.29 1.54 -8.24
C ILE A 185 -16.15 2.21 -7.17
N PHE A 186 -17.21 1.52 -6.78
CA PHE A 186 -18.12 1.89 -5.71
C PHE A 186 -17.85 1.03 -4.47
N GLN A 187 -17.77 1.70 -3.32
CA GLN A 187 -17.70 1.06 -2.00
C GLN A 187 -19.07 1.07 -1.28
N GLU A 188 -19.95 1.98 -1.71
CA GLU A 188 -21.32 2.13 -1.23
C GLU A 188 -22.27 1.88 -2.41
N GLU A 189 -23.52 1.51 -2.12
CA GLU A 189 -24.49 1.18 -3.15
C GLU A 189 -24.76 2.42 -4.03
N PRO A 190 -24.48 2.36 -5.34
CA PRO A 190 -24.65 3.51 -6.21
C PRO A 190 -26.12 3.81 -6.49
N SER A 191 -26.46 5.08 -6.66
CA SER A 191 -27.80 5.45 -7.12
C SER A 191 -28.06 4.97 -8.55
N LEU A 192 -29.33 4.74 -8.88
CA LEU A 192 -29.75 4.40 -10.24
C LEU A 192 -29.38 5.51 -11.24
N SER A 193 -29.42 6.77 -10.81
CA SER A 193 -29.05 7.94 -11.63
C SER A 193 -27.59 7.86 -12.05
N MET A 194 -26.69 7.63 -11.09
CA MET A 194 -25.26 7.49 -11.33
C MET A 194 -24.94 6.28 -12.22
N LEU A 195 -25.58 5.13 -11.98
CA LEU A 195 -25.40 3.94 -12.82
C LEU A 195 -25.82 4.19 -14.28
N ASN A 196 -26.99 4.78 -14.50
CA ASN A 196 -27.49 5.11 -15.83
C ASN A 196 -26.56 6.09 -16.55
N TRP A 197 -26.08 7.11 -15.82
CA TRP A 197 -25.14 8.08 -16.37
C TRP A 197 -23.81 7.45 -16.77
N LEU A 198 -23.18 6.66 -15.89
CA LEU A 198 -21.93 5.93 -16.21
C LEU A 198 -22.09 5.01 -17.42
N GLN A 199 -23.22 4.30 -17.51
CA GLN A 199 -23.54 3.44 -18.66
C GLN A 199 -23.62 4.26 -19.95
N THR A 200 -24.24 5.45 -19.92
CA THR A 200 -24.39 6.34 -21.08
C THR A 200 -23.03 6.78 -21.64
N ILE A 201 -22.04 6.99 -20.77
CA ILE A 201 -20.67 7.37 -21.17
C ILE A 201 -19.71 6.18 -21.28
N GLY A 202 -20.21 4.95 -21.17
CA GLY A 202 -19.44 3.72 -21.40
C GLY A 202 -18.44 3.35 -20.31
N ILE A 203 -18.60 3.86 -19.09
CA ILE A 203 -17.73 3.52 -17.96
C ILE A 203 -18.25 2.24 -17.29
N LYS A 204 -17.36 1.26 -17.09
CA LYS A 204 -17.74 0.03 -16.37
C LYS A 204 -17.86 0.33 -14.87
N SER A 205 -19.03 0.09 -14.29
CA SER A 205 -19.23 0.14 -12.83
C SER A 205 -18.80 -1.18 -12.18
N VAL A 206 -18.17 -1.08 -11.01
CA VAL A 206 -17.82 -2.22 -10.14
C VAL A 206 -18.25 -1.85 -8.73
N PHE A 207 -19.11 -2.68 -8.14
CA PHE A 207 -19.55 -2.52 -6.76
C PHE A 207 -18.86 -3.56 -5.86
N ILE A 208 -18.26 -3.09 -4.78
CA ILE A 208 -17.55 -3.91 -3.80
C ILE A 208 -18.52 -4.28 -2.68
N GLN A 209 -18.80 -5.57 -2.52
CA GLN A 209 -19.82 -6.07 -1.60
C GLN A 209 -19.25 -6.48 -0.25
N ALA A 210 -17.97 -6.84 -0.23
CA ALA A 210 -17.29 -7.29 0.97
C ALA A 210 -17.32 -6.25 2.10
N LYS A 211 -17.50 -6.73 3.34
CA LYS A 211 -17.52 -5.88 4.53
C LYS A 211 -16.14 -5.71 5.17
N ASP A 212 -15.25 -6.67 5.00
CA ASP A 212 -13.89 -6.68 5.54
C ASP A 212 -12.85 -6.20 4.51
N TRP A 213 -11.79 -5.53 4.96
CA TRP A 213 -10.83 -4.88 4.08
C TRP A 213 -10.04 -5.88 3.21
N ARG A 214 -9.78 -7.11 3.69
CA ARG A 214 -9.02 -8.12 2.95
C ARG A 214 -9.81 -8.59 1.73
N THR A 215 -11.08 -8.92 1.93
CA THR A 215 -11.97 -9.34 0.84
C THR A 215 -12.30 -8.16 -0.09
N GLN A 216 -12.48 -6.94 0.44
CA GLN A 216 -12.61 -5.73 -0.38
C GLN A 216 -11.40 -5.54 -1.30
N LEU A 217 -10.18 -5.67 -0.77
CA LEU A 217 -8.96 -5.58 -1.56
C LEU A 217 -8.91 -6.67 -2.66
N ARG A 218 -9.31 -7.90 -2.34
CA ARG A 218 -9.39 -9.00 -3.31
C ARG A 218 -10.41 -8.74 -4.42
N GLU A 219 -11.61 -8.28 -4.09
CA GLU A 219 -12.65 -7.94 -5.08
C GLU A 219 -12.17 -6.84 -6.03
N ILE A 220 -11.59 -5.76 -5.47
CA ILE A 220 -10.98 -4.69 -6.26
C ILE A 220 -9.85 -5.26 -7.12
N ALA A 221 -8.97 -6.09 -6.56
CA ALA A 221 -7.87 -6.71 -7.28
C ALA A 221 -8.36 -7.60 -8.44
N VAL A 222 -9.48 -8.32 -8.28
CA VAL A 222 -10.09 -9.08 -9.39
C VAL A 222 -10.61 -8.13 -10.46
N ALA A 223 -11.33 -7.07 -10.07
CA ALA A 223 -11.91 -6.10 -11.00
C ALA A 223 -10.88 -5.39 -11.87
N VAL A 224 -9.71 -5.09 -11.30
CA VAL A 224 -8.58 -4.40 -11.95
C VAL A 224 -7.46 -5.36 -12.39
N LYS A 225 -7.69 -6.68 -12.27
CA LYS A 225 -6.77 -7.75 -12.69
C LYS A 225 -5.36 -7.68 -12.06
N LYS A 226 -5.31 -7.42 -10.76
CA LYS A 226 -4.14 -7.32 -9.88
C LYS A 226 -4.17 -8.31 -8.71
N GLN A 227 -4.82 -9.46 -8.87
CA GLN A 227 -5.01 -10.45 -7.80
C GLN A 227 -3.70 -10.83 -7.10
N SER A 228 -2.62 -11.08 -7.86
CA SER A 228 -1.31 -11.41 -7.28
C SER A 228 -0.70 -10.29 -6.44
N VAL A 229 -0.95 -9.03 -6.80
CA VAL A 229 -0.50 -7.87 -6.02
C VAL A 229 -1.32 -7.74 -4.74
N GLY A 230 -2.64 -7.94 -4.83
CA GLY A 230 -3.54 -7.95 -3.67
C GLY A 230 -3.17 -9.02 -2.65
N GLU A 231 -2.96 -10.27 -3.10
CA GLU A 231 -2.53 -11.34 -2.19
C GLU A 231 -1.14 -11.09 -1.60
N HIS A 232 -0.20 -10.56 -2.39
CA HIS A 232 1.11 -10.21 -1.86
C HIS A 232 1.05 -9.11 -0.79
N PHE A 233 0.19 -8.10 -0.99
CA PHE A 233 -0.05 -7.06 0.02
C PHE A 233 -0.57 -7.67 1.31
N ILE A 234 -1.59 -8.54 1.23
CA ILE A 234 -2.19 -9.20 2.40
C ILE A 234 -1.12 -10.04 3.12
N GLN A 235 -0.37 -10.88 2.40
CA GLN A 235 0.70 -11.71 2.98
C GLN A 235 1.76 -10.85 3.70
N THR A 236 2.14 -9.73 3.11
CA THR A 236 3.12 -8.80 3.71
C THR A 236 2.54 -8.18 4.99
N TYR A 237 1.26 -7.79 4.97
CA TYR A 237 0.58 -7.29 6.16
C TYR A 237 0.51 -8.34 7.27
N GLU A 238 0.14 -9.59 6.98
CA GLU A 238 0.10 -10.67 7.99
C GLU A 238 1.48 -10.91 8.63
N GLN A 239 2.56 -10.84 7.84
CA GLN A 239 3.92 -10.92 8.37
C GLN A 239 4.24 -9.75 9.31
N LYS A 240 3.83 -8.52 8.96
CA LYS A 240 3.98 -7.36 9.84
C LYS A 240 3.20 -7.54 11.13
N VAL A 241 1.98 -8.08 11.08
CA VAL A 241 1.17 -8.37 12.27
C VAL A 241 1.88 -9.33 13.21
N LEU A 242 2.44 -10.43 12.68
CA LEU A 242 3.17 -11.40 13.50
C LEU A 242 4.36 -10.74 14.23
N GLN A 243 5.14 -9.92 13.52
CA GLN A 243 6.25 -9.20 14.15
C GLN A 243 5.75 -8.19 15.19
N ALA A 244 4.70 -7.42 14.87
CA ALA A 244 4.15 -6.42 15.77
C ALA A 244 3.61 -7.04 17.06
N ARG A 245 2.93 -8.20 16.98
CA ARG A 245 2.48 -8.95 18.16
C ARG A 245 3.65 -9.32 19.08
N LEU A 246 4.73 -9.86 18.52
CA LEU A 246 5.91 -10.25 19.30
C LEU A 246 6.52 -9.06 20.05
N GLU A 247 6.57 -7.91 19.40
CA GLU A 247 7.13 -6.69 19.97
C GLU A 247 6.20 -6.05 21.02
N ILE A 248 4.90 -5.99 20.74
CA ILE A 248 3.91 -5.41 21.66
C ILE A 248 3.74 -6.29 22.91
N ASN A 249 3.79 -7.61 22.78
CA ASN A 249 3.69 -8.50 23.93
C ASN A 249 4.85 -8.32 24.92
N GLN A 250 6.03 -7.88 24.47
CA GLN A 250 7.14 -7.59 25.41
C GLN A 250 6.84 -6.44 26.37
N VAL A 251 5.88 -5.56 26.03
CA VAL A 251 5.57 -4.36 26.81
C VAL A 251 4.14 -4.32 27.35
N ALA A 252 3.22 -5.12 26.79
CA ALA A 252 1.79 -5.02 27.06
C ALA A 252 1.03 -6.36 27.06
N GLU A 253 1.70 -7.51 27.25
CA GLU A 253 1.08 -8.85 27.15
C GLU A 253 -0.19 -9.03 28.01
N ASN A 254 -0.21 -8.43 29.20
CA ASN A 254 -1.31 -8.58 30.15
C ASN A 254 -2.19 -7.34 30.29
N ASP A 255 -1.88 -6.28 29.55
CA ASP A 255 -2.55 -5.00 29.69
C ASP A 255 -3.92 -5.05 29.02
N THR A 256 -4.91 -4.48 29.70
CA THR A 256 -6.23 -4.19 29.16
C THR A 256 -6.27 -2.83 28.47
N PHE A 257 -6.95 -2.77 27.32
CA PHE A 257 -7.04 -1.59 26.48
C PHE A 257 -8.49 -1.11 26.40
N ALA A 258 -8.68 0.21 26.51
CA ALA A 258 -9.93 0.87 26.17
C ALA A 258 -9.69 1.95 25.11
N VAL A 259 -10.54 1.96 24.08
CA VAL A 259 -10.57 3.04 23.09
C VAL A 259 -11.74 3.96 23.41
N LEU A 260 -11.43 5.23 23.58
CA LEU A 260 -12.38 6.27 23.93
C LEU A 260 -12.44 7.33 22.83
N ARG A 261 -13.64 7.81 22.57
CA ARG A 261 -13.87 9.00 21.76
C ARG A 261 -14.38 10.13 22.64
N LEU A 262 -13.78 11.30 22.52
CA LEU A 262 -14.20 12.52 23.21
C LEU A 262 -14.80 13.50 22.20
N CYS A 263 -16.03 13.95 22.44
CA CYS A 263 -16.75 14.89 21.57
C CYS A 263 -17.57 15.86 22.42
N GLY A 264 -17.31 17.16 22.29
CA GLY A 264 -17.78 18.16 23.24
C GLY A 264 -17.21 17.86 24.64
N ASP A 265 -18.08 17.76 25.62
CA ASP A 265 -17.79 17.37 27.00
C ASP A 265 -18.16 15.90 27.30
N GLN A 266 -18.43 15.10 26.27
CA GLN A 266 -18.94 13.74 26.39
C GLN A 266 -17.88 12.69 26.02
N LEU A 267 -17.80 11.64 26.85
CA LEU A 267 -16.96 10.46 26.65
C LEU A 267 -17.76 9.30 26.07
N PHE A 268 -17.16 8.58 25.13
CA PHE A 268 -17.75 7.40 24.52
C PHE A 268 -16.74 6.25 24.50
N MET A 269 -17.16 5.05 24.92
CA MET A 269 -16.50 3.82 24.51
C MET A 269 -16.67 3.69 23.00
N TYR A 270 -15.57 3.49 22.27
CA TYR A 270 -15.58 3.56 20.81
C TYR A 270 -14.83 2.42 20.14
N CYS A 271 -15.47 1.76 19.18
CA CYS A 271 -14.82 0.80 18.30
C CYS A 271 -15.43 0.89 16.90
N ASN A 272 -14.60 1.17 15.88
CA ASN A 272 -14.99 1.06 14.48
C ASN A 272 -14.35 -0.17 13.84
N LYS A 273 -14.66 -0.47 12.56
CA LYS A 273 -14.13 -1.66 11.88
C LYS A 273 -12.60 -1.71 11.84
N GLY A 274 -11.94 -0.56 11.63
CA GLY A 274 -10.48 -0.50 11.56
C GLY A 274 -9.83 -0.80 12.92
N ILE A 275 -10.37 -0.21 13.99
CA ILE A 275 -9.96 -0.48 15.36
C ILE A 275 -10.19 -1.95 15.72
N GLN A 276 -11.38 -2.48 15.41
CA GLN A 276 -11.74 -3.86 15.67
C GLN A 276 -10.75 -4.83 15.01
N ASP A 277 -10.51 -4.64 13.71
CA ASP A 277 -9.62 -5.49 12.94
C ASP A 277 -8.18 -5.37 13.45
N VAL A 278 -7.64 -4.16 13.61
CA VAL A 278 -6.23 -3.97 13.94
C VAL A 278 -5.93 -4.33 15.39
N LEU A 279 -6.70 -3.79 16.36
CA LEU A 279 -6.37 -3.96 17.77
C LEU A 279 -6.76 -5.34 18.30
N TYR A 280 -7.99 -5.78 18.01
CA TYR A 280 -8.59 -6.91 18.71
C TYR A 280 -8.54 -8.21 17.89
N THR A 281 -8.64 -8.13 16.56
CA THR A 281 -8.51 -9.31 15.70
C THR A 281 -7.05 -9.59 15.33
N ASP A 282 -6.36 -8.57 14.81
CA ASP A 282 -5.02 -8.71 14.24
C ASP A 282 -3.94 -8.57 15.31
N LEU A 283 -3.99 -7.65 16.26
CA LEU A 283 -3.00 -7.60 17.35
C LEU A 283 -3.38 -8.46 18.56
N GLN A 284 -4.64 -8.88 18.66
CA GLN A 284 -5.17 -9.68 19.79
C GLN A 284 -4.96 -9.00 21.15
N LEU A 285 -5.03 -7.67 21.19
CA LEU A 285 -4.99 -6.92 22.43
C LEU A 285 -6.24 -7.23 23.28
N ARG A 286 -6.07 -7.21 24.61
CA ARG A 286 -7.17 -7.48 25.54
C ARG A 286 -8.04 -6.24 25.66
N SER A 287 -9.23 -6.26 25.05
CA SER A 287 -10.24 -5.22 25.23
C SER A 287 -10.81 -5.28 26.65
N VAL A 288 -11.09 -4.11 27.26
CA VAL A 288 -11.93 -4.03 28.47
C VAL A 288 -13.40 -4.35 28.20
N ASP A 289 -13.81 -4.23 26.94
CA ASP A 289 -15.15 -4.54 26.50
C ASP A 289 -15.19 -5.93 25.86
N ALA A 290 -16.14 -6.76 26.31
CA ALA A 290 -16.40 -8.10 25.78
C ALA A 290 -17.25 -8.07 24.49
N HIS A 291 -17.78 -6.91 24.09
CA HIS A 291 -18.54 -6.77 22.85
C HIS A 291 -17.66 -7.01 21.61
N GLN A 292 -18.05 -7.98 20.77
CA GLN A 292 -17.32 -8.37 19.56
C GLN A 292 -17.68 -7.52 18.32
N GLN A 293 -18.21 -6.29 18.48
CA GLN A 293 -18.77 -5.49 17.40
C GLN A 293 -18.33 -4.02 17.46
N THR A 294 -18.66 -3.25 16.41
CA THR A 294 -18.46 -1.80 16.41
C THR A 294 -19.46 -1.10 17.32
N TYR A 295 -19.00 -0.15 18.14
CA TYR A 295 -19.83 0.57 19.11
C TYR A 295 -19.37 2.04 19.28
N ASN A 296 -20.26 2.87 19.80
CA ASN A 296 -20.00 4.27 20.17
C ASN A 296 -20.95 4.64 21.32
N GLU A 297 -20.66 4.12 22.50
CA GLU A 297 -21.56 4.15 23.66
C GLU A 297 -21.11 5.22 24.65
N HIS A 298 -22.03 6.09 25.04
CA HIS A 298 -21.74 7.14 26.00
C HIS A 298 -21.41 6.54 27.37
N ILE A 299 -20.31 7.01 27.99
CA ILE A 299 -19.92 6.63 29.35
C ILE A 299 -19.62 7.87 30.20
N THR A 300 -19.76 7.74 31.51
CA THR A 300 -19.29 8.74 32.48
C THR A 300 -17.85 8.48 32.90
N LEU A 301 -17.20 9.49 33.48
CA LEU A 301 -15.88 9.31 34.08
C LEU A 301 -15.91 8.27 35.22
N ASP A 302 -16.98 8.21 36.01
CA ASP A 302 -17.13 7.21 37.08
C ASP A 302 -17.20 5.79 36.52
N GLN A 303 -17.89 5.58 35.39
CA GLN A 303 -17.89 4.30 34.71
C GLN A 303 -16.49 3.93 34.20
N LEU A 304 -15.75 4.89 33.64
CA LEU A 304 -14.36 4.67 33.22
C LEU A 304 -13.45 4.31 34.40
N VAL A 305 -13.59 4.98 35.54
CA VAL A 305 -12.85 4.69 36.78
C VAL A 305 -13.18 3.31 37.32
N ASN A 306 -14.43 2.84 37.17
CA ASN A 306 -14.80 1.47 37.56
C ASN A 306 -14.24 0.40 36.61
N ILE A 307 -14.07 0.72 35.33
CA ILE A 307 -13.43 -0.18 34.35
C ILE A 307 -11.91 -0.24 34.57
N ASP A 308 -11.27 0.90 34.86
CA ASP A 308 -9.83 1.07 35.17
C ASP A 308 -8.86 0.31 34.24
N PRO A 309 -8.87 0.58 32.91
CA PRO A 309 -7.98 -0.08 31.96
C PRO A 309 -6.50 0.21 32.26
N ASP A 310 -5.63 -0.72 31.87
CA ASP A 310 -4.18 -0.53 31.96
C ASP A 310 -3.66 0.48 30.93
N ARG A 311 -4.35 0.61 29.78
CA ARG A 311 -4.00 1.55 28.70
C ARG A 311 -5.23 2.21 28.09
N LEU A 312 -5.12 3.52 27.85
CA LEU A 312 -6.17 4.33 27.24
C LEU A 312 -5.74 4.84 25.85
N LEU A 313 -6.59 4.63 24.86
CA LEU A 313 -6.42 5.14 23.50
C LEU A 313 -7.53 6.16 23.21
N PHE A 314 -7.18 7.41 22.96
CA PHE A 314 -8.13 8.52 22.82
C PHE A 314 -8.24 9.06 21.41
N ILE A 315 -9.44 9.09 20.87
CA ILE A 315 -9.80 9.88 19.70
C ILE A 315 -10.47 11.16 20.18
N ILE A 316 -9.79 12.29 19.99
CA ILE A 316 -10.28 13.61 20.40
C ILE A 316 -10.85 14.33 19.19
N CYS A 317 -12.15 14.66 19.20
CA CYS A 317 -12.75 15.45 18.14
C CYS A 317 -12.04 16.81 17.99
N PRO A 318 -11.85 17.29 16.74
CA PRO A 318 -11.00 18.44 16.46
C PRO A 318 -11.68 19.79 16.69
N ASP A 319 -12.87 19.85 17.27
CA ASP A 319 -13.54 21.11 17.60
C ASP A 319 -12.98 21.72 18.90
N SER A 320 -13.09 23.05 19.01
CA SER A 320 -12.53 23.80 20.15
C SER A 320 -13.17 23.42 21.50
N PRO A 321 -14.50 23.23 21.62
CA PRO A 321 -15.12 22.74 22.85
C PRO A 321 -14.50 21.43 23.34
N THR A 322 -14.32 20.44 22.45
CA THR A 322 -13.70 19.16 22.81
C THR A 322 -12.28 19.33 23.34
N ARG A 323 -11.44 20.12 22.66
CA ARG A 323 -10.06 20.35 23.11
C ARG A 323 -9.99 21.04 24.48
N ASN A 324 -10.87 21.99 24.73
CA ASN A 324 -10.94 22.66 26.03
C ASN A 324 -11.34 21.68 27.13
N TYR A 325 -12.33 20.83 26.86
CA TYR A 325 -12.74 19.80 27.82
C TYR A 325 -11.62 18.77 28.07
N TRP A 326 -10.91 18.34 27.02
CA TRP A 326 -9.74 17.45 27.16
C TRP A 326 -8.68 18.01 28.12
N LEU A 327 -8.42 19.32 28.07
CA LEU A 327 -7.50 19.97 29.00
C LEU A 327 -8.05 19.94 30.43
N THR A 328 -9.33 20.27 30.63
CA THR A 328 -9.98 20.25 31.95
C THR A 328 -10.02 18.84 32.56
N LEU A 329 -10.35 17.82 31.75
CA LEU A 329 -10.45 16.43 32.17
C LEU A 329 -9.16 15.96 32.87
N GLN A 330 -8.00 16.36 32.33
CA GLN A 330 -6.69 15.99 32.86
C GLN A 330 -6.40 16.52 34.27
N TYR A 331 -7.10 17.56 34.72
CA TYR A 331 -6.92 18.13 36.05
C TYR A 331 -7.84 17.51 37.11
N LEU A 332 -8.85 16.73 36.72
CA LEU A 332 -9.79 16.11 37.66
C LEU A 332 -9.09 15.05 38.52
N ASP A 333 -9.37 15.02 39.82
CA ASP A 333 -8.75 14.05 40.73
C ASP A 333 -9.10 12.61 40.35
N ARG A 334 -10.38 12.37 40.00
CA ARG A 334 -10.84 11.07 39.47
C ARG A 334 -10.10 10.61 38.22
N TRP A 335 -9.74 11.54 37.33
CA TRP A 335 -8.96 11.20 36.15
C TRP A 335 -7.54 10.78 36.54
N LYS A 336 -6.89 11.53 37.43
CA LYS A 336 -5.54 11.22 37.95
C LYS A 336 -5.50 9.91 38.75
N GLU A 337 -6.65 9.41 39.21
CA GLU A 337 -6.76 8.14 39.92
C GLU A 337 -6.63 6.90 39.00
N LEU A 338 -6.92 7.04 37.70
CA LEU A 338 -6.87 5.93 36.73
C LEU A 338 -5.48 5.32 36.63
N ARG A 339 -5.40 3.99 36.55
CA ARG A 339 -4.14 3.24 36.42
C ARG A 339 -3.37 3.65 35.16
N ALA A 340 -4.05 3.70 34.02
CA ALA A 340 -3.44 4.16 32.76
C ALA A 340 -2.85 5.57 32.89
N VAL A 341 -3.49 6.48 33.62
CA VAL A 341 -3.01 7.86 33.80
C VAL A 341 -1.78 7.88 34.72
N LYS A 342 -1.83 7.18 35.86
CA LYS A 342 -0.70 7.08 36.81
C LYS A 342 0.56 6.48 36.17
N ASN A 343 0.38 5.54 35.24
CA ASN A 343 1.47 4.86 34.56
C ASN A 343 1.90 5.55 33.25
N GLY A 344 1.29 6.68 32.87
CA GLY A 344 1.62 7.38 31.63
C GLY A 344 1.21 6.62 30.36
N HIS A 345 0.23 5.72 30.46
CA HIS A 345 -0.27 4.88 29.36
C HIS A 345 -1.55 5.47 28.73
N VAL A 346 -1.53 6.76 28.45
CA VAL A 346 -2.60 7.46 27.74
C VAL A 346 -2.06 7.92 26.39
N TYR A 347 -2.67 7.41 25.32
CA TYR A 347 -2.24 7.64 23.95
C TYR A 347 -3.35 8.35 23.18
N VAL A 348 -3.00 9.34 22.36
CA VAL A 348 -3.96 10.02 21.48
C VAL A 348 -3.85 9.43 20.07
N LEU A 349 -4.93 8.85 19.58
CA LEU A 349 -5.07 8.36 18.21
C LEU A 349 -5.44 9.53 17.28
N PRO A 350 -4.67 9.79 16.22
CA PRO A 350 -5.02 10.81 15.24
C PRO A 350 -6.25 10.39 14.42
N SER A 351 -7.02 11.34 13.88
CA SER A 351 -8.20 10.97 13.06
C SER A 351 -7.82 10.20 11.78
N ASN A 352 -6.68 10.52 11.16
CA ASN A 352 -6.11 9.74 10.06
C ASN A 352 -4.90 8.96 10.60
N PRO A 353 -4.81 7.64 10.39
CA PRO A 353 -5.68 6.78 9.57
C PRO A 353 -6.93 6.23 10.29
N TRP A 354 -7.11 6.46 11.60
CA TRP A 354 -8.06 5.72 12.46
C TRP A 354 -9.56 5.79 12.12
N PHE A 355 -10.00 6.70 11.24
CA PHE A 355 -11.37 6.74 10.71
C PHE A 355 -11.54 6.15 9.30
N GLU A 356 -10.45 5.79 8.63
CA GLU A 356 -10.49 5.26 7.26
C GLU A 356 -10.40 3.73 7.28
N TYR A 357 -11.28 3.07 6.52
CA TYR A 357 -11.26 1.61 6.40
C TYR A 357 -10.80 1.18 5.01
N SER A 358 -9.49 1.00 4.84
CA SER A 358 -8.84 0.57 3.60
C SER A 358 -7.56 -0.22 3.89
N ALA A 359 -7.06 -0.97 2.92
CA ALA A 359 -5.80 -1.72 3.04
C ALA A 359 -4.61 -0.83 3.47
N ILE A 360 -4.49 0.38 2.91
CA ILE A 360 -3.43 1.33 3.28
C ILE A 360 -3.64 1.86 4.69
N ALA A 361 -4.87 2.25 5.05
CA ALA A 361 -5.16 2.78 6.38
C ALA A 361 -4.92 1.73 7.47
N ILE A 362 -5.37 0.49 7.28
CA ILE A 362 -5.17 -0.64 8.20
C ILE A 362 -3.68 -0.92 8.43
N SER A 363 -2.88 -0.97 7.35
CA SER A 363 -1.42 -1.14 7.47
C SER A 363 -0.76 0.00 8.26
N ARG A 364 -1.24 1.24 8.09
CA ARG A 364 -0.73 2.41 8.82
C ARG A 364 -1.17 2.42 10.29
N MET A 365 -2.39 2.02 10.60
CA MET A 365 -2.85 1.87 12.00
C MET A 365 -1.96 0.87 12.75
N LEU A 366 -1.61 -0.26 12.12
CA LEU A 366 -0.69 -1.25 12.69
C LEU A 366 0.68 -0.63 12.99
N ASP A 367 1.25 0.13 12.04
CA ASP A 367 2.54 0.79 12.21
C ASP A 367 2.51 1.84 13.33
N GLU A 368 1.42 2.62 13.39
CA GLU A 368 1.21 3.60 14.44
C GLU A 368 1.08 2.97 15.82
N MET A 369 0.36 1.85 15.96
CA MET A 369 0.27 1.13 17.23
C MET A 369 1.61 0.57 17.68
N LEU A 370 2.37 -0.04 16.76
CA LEU A 370 3.69 -0.55 17.07
C LEU A 370 4.61 0.58 17.56
N LEU A 371 4.60 1.72 16.86
CA LEU A 371 5.37 2.90 17.24
C LEU A 371 4.93 3.44 18.61
N MET A 372 3.63 3.63 18.84
CA MET A 372 3.11 4.18 20.09
C MET A 372 3.43 3.32 21.31
N LEU A 373 3.36 1.99 21.19
CA LEU A 373 3.57 1.09 22.32
C LEU A 373 5.02 0.72 22.56
N THR A 374 5.85 0.64 21.51
CA THR A 374 7.22 0.10 21.61
C THR A 374 8.31 1.11 21.26
N GLY A 375 7.96 2.26 20.66
CA GLY A 375 8.91 3.21 20.10
C GLY A 375 9.57 2.75 18.79
N LYS A 376 9.33 1.51 18.33
CA LYS A 376 9.90 0.99 17.09
C LYS A 376 9.06 1.44 15.90
N ASN A 377 9.68 2.13 14.95
CA ASN A 377 9.06 2.44 13.67
C ASN A 377 9.40 1.34 12.64
N PRO A 378 8.43 0.55 12.16
CA PRO A 378 8.67 -0.45 11.13
C PRO A 378 8.90 0.16 9.74
N ASN A 379 8.63 1.45 9.56
CA ASN A 379 8.81 2.15 8.30
C ASN A 379 10.14 2.94 8.29
N PRO A 380 11.13 2.55 7.46
CA PRO A 380 12.42 3.27 7.37
C PRO A 380 12.29 4.66 6.73
N PHE A 381 11.13 4.99 6.15
CA PHE A 381 10.81 6.31 5.62
C PHE A 381 9.66 6.91 6.44
N PRO A 382 9.93 7.86 7.37
CA PRO A 382 8.87 8.46 8.16
C PRO A 382 7.90 9.21 7.25
N VAL A 383 6.63 8.81 7.29
CA VAL A 383 5.55 9.70 6.89
C VAL A 383 5.44 10.73 8.01
N PRO A 384 5.52 12.04 7.75
CA PRO A 384 5.33 13.03 8.82
C PRO A 384 3.92 12.87 9.37
N VAL A 385 3.80 12.32 10.59
CA VAL A 385 2.50 12.04 11.23
C VAL A 385 1.87 13.32 11.78
N HIS A 386 2.63 14.41 11.84
CA HIS A 386 2.15 15.72 12.23
C HIS A 386 2.65 16.75 11.24
N GLY A 387 1.78 17.65 10.82
CA GLY A 387 2.14 18.85 10.08
C GLY A 387 3.01 19.77 10.95
N ASN A 388 4.26 19.38 11.18
CA ASN A 388 5.29 20.30 11.60
C ASN A 388 5.58 21.19 10.39
N VAL A 389 4.84 22.30 10.31
CA VAL A 389 5.42 23.53 9.79
C VAL A 389 6.61 23.80 10.71
N SER A 390 7.83 23.61 10.22
CA SER A 390 9.01 24.10 10.91
C SER A 390 8.94 25.63 10.85
N ASP A 391 8.70 26.25 11.99
CA ASP A 391 9.03 27.65 12.25
C ASP A 391 10.56 27.81 12.23
N SER A 392 11.16 27.73 11.04
CA SER A 392 12.56 28.09 10.81
C SER A 392 12.84 28.16 9.31
N ASP A 393 12.24 29.13 8.62
CA ASP A 393 12.80 29.73 7.40
C ASP A 393 12.24 31.16 7.28
N LEU A 394 12.86 32.05 8.05
CA LEU A 394 13.09 33.45 7.69
C LEU A 394 14.53 33.58 7.21
#